data_AF-C1BDK9-F1
#
_entry.id   AF-C1BDK9-F1
#
_cell.length_a   1.000
_cell.length_b   1.000
_cell.length_c   1.000
_cell.angle_alpha   90.00
_cell.angle_beta   90.00
_cell.angle_gamma   90.00
#
_symmetry.space_group_name_H-M   'P 1'
#
loop_
_entity.id
_entity.type
_entity.pdbx_description
1 polymer ?
#
loop_
_entity_poly.entity_id
_entity_poly.type
_entity_poly.pdbx_seq_one_letter_code
_entity_poly.pdbx_strand_id
1 'polypeptide(L)'
;MTNGPLREILAKHRSNHDHTSCTACGFVYTPDLPLCPPVAGALRELSTGAVRPQDLSLGHYTTGRLRAMAREHTGEGRCRRCGFVYSGQVRLCPTSRRIAAELETRGKAPATQPRTGQGLCAGKGSGWTVTSTKAAAWKRAMAACSVCPLLAQCETQLEDRLATGVKVREQIIAGRLFTVTGREVEAAGVDAFAVARGRTKKKQQQKPRAPIPAPAATPAPARQLALFEDGVA
;
A
#
# COMPACT_ATOMS: atom_id res chain seq x y z
N MET A 1 9.85 -1.83 25.00
CA MET A 1 9.36 -0.74 25.89
C MET A 1 9.77 0.63 25.35
N THR A 2 9.24 1.06 24.19
CA THR A 2 9.91 2.15 23.44
C THR A 2 9.14 3.49 23.39
N ASN A 3 7.89 3.55 23.86
CA ASN A 3 7.10 4.80 23.88
C ASN A 3 6.94 5.47 25.26
N GLY A 4 7.64 4.94 26.29
CA GLY A 4 7.60 5.46 27.66
C GLY A 4 7.88 6.97 27.76
N PRO A 5 9.02 7.46 27.25
CA PRO A 5 9.40 8.86 27.41
C PRO A 5 8.48 9.83 26.65
N LEU A 6 8.04 9.48 25.44
CA LEU A 6 7.12 10.32 24.65
C LEU A 6 5.75 10.44 25.32
N ARG A 7 5.25 9.35 25.93
CA ARG A 7 4.00 9.37 26.69
C ARG A 7 4.11 10.17 27.98
N GLU A 8 5.27 10.16 28.61
CA GLU A 8 5.55 10.95 29.80
C GLU A 8 5.55 12.45 29.49
N ILE A 9 6.12 12.86 28.34
CA ILE A 9 6.06 14.25 27.86
C ILE A 9 4.60 14.70 27.67
N LEU A 10 3.77 13.88 27.02
CA LEU A 10 2.33 14.18 26.85
C LEU A 10 1.57 14.23 28.18
N ALA A 11 1.98 13.43 29.17
CA ALA A 11 1.34 13.41 30.48
C ALA A 11 1.69 14.64 31.32
N LYS A 12 2.94 15.11 31.24
CA LYS A 12 3.46 16.26 32.00
C LYS A 12 3.04 17.59 31.40
N HIS A 13 3.08 17.74 30.08
CA HIS A 13 2.77 19.01 29.40
C HIS A 13 1.27 19.13 29.13
N ARG A 14 0.53 19.66 30.11
CA ARG A 14 -0.91 19.93 30.02
C ARG A 14 -1.19 21.42 29.95
N SER A 15 -2.38 21.78 29.48
CA SER A 15 -2.87 23.15 29.59
C SER A 15 -3.18 23.52 31.03
N ASN A 16 -3.04 24.79 31.38
CA ASN A 16 -3.54 25.37 32.62
C ASN A 16 -5.08 25.37 32.62
N HIS A 17 -5.68 25.72 33.77
CA HIS A 17 -7.13 25.72 33.94
C HIS A 17 -7.86 26.57 32.89
N ASP A 18 -7.25 27.68 32.47
CA ASP A 18 -7.81 28.63 31.50
C ASP A 18 -7.49 28.27 30.04
N HIS A 19 -6.79 27.14 29.79
CA HIS A 19 -6.35 26.70 28.46
C HIS A 19 -5.52 27.72 27.66
N THR A 20 -4.87 28.66 28.34
CA THR A 20 -4.06 29.73 27.74
C THR A 20 -2.57 29.42 27.71
N SER A 21 -2.09 28.53 28.58
CA SER A 21 -0.67 28.17 28.62
C SER A 21 -0.40 26.74 29.10
N CYS A 22 0.81 26.24 28.86
CA CYS A 22 1.23 24.92 29.32
C CYS A 22 1.77 24.97 30.76
N THR A 23 1.21 24.14 31.66
CA THR A 23 1.60 24.07 33.07
C THR A 23 3.03 23.61 33.31
N ALA A 24 3.61 22.84 32.39
CA ALA A 24 4.97 22.30 32.55
C ALA A 24 6.08 23.18 31.97
N CYS A 25 5.78 24.02 30.98
CA CYS A 25 6.80 24.81 30.28
C CYS A 25 6.43 26.28 30.07
N GLY A 26 5.29 26.74 30.58
CA GLY A 26 4.85 28.13 30.50
C GLY A 26 4.47 28.63 29.11
N PHE A 27 4.53 27.77 28.08
CA PHE A 27 4.24 28.16 26.70
C PHE A 27 2.80 28.67 26.56
N VAL A 28 2.62 29.88 26.05
CA VAL A 28 1.31 30.50 25.78
C VAL A 28 0.79 30.04 24.43
N TYR A 29 -0.42 29.50 24.42
CA TYR A 29 -1.04 29.01 23.20
C TYR A 29 -1.57 30.17 22.36
N THR A 30 -1.38 30.08 21.05
CA THR A 30 -1.99 30.98 20.07
C THR A 30 -2.85 30.16 19.10
N PRO A 31 -3.77 30.78 18.36
CA PRO A 31 -4.55 30.08 17.34
C PRO A 31 -3.68 29.33 16.33
N ASP A 32 -2.52 29.89 15.98
CA ASP A 32 -1.57 29.29 15.04
C ASP A 32 -0.64 28.24 15.68
N LEU A 33 -0.40 28.34 16.99
CA LEU A 33 0.39 27.37 17.77
C LEU A 33 -0.40 26.86 18.97
N PRO A 34 -1.34 25.91 18.75
CA PRO A 34 -2.19 25.38 19.81
C PRO A 34 -1.46 24.37 20.73
N LEU A 35 -0.21 24.04 20.43
CA LEU A 35 0.59 23.05 21.16
C LEU A 35 1.95 23.62 21.51
N CYS A 36 2.44 23.31 22.71
CA CYS A 36 3.79 23.69 23.07
C CYS A 36 4.82 22.84 22.29
N PRO A 37 6.02 23.36 22.02
CA PRO A 37 7.03 22.68 21.20
C PRO A 37 7.36 21.24 21.65
N PRO A 38 7.45 20.92 22.96
CA PRO A 38 7.69 19.54 23.41
C PRO A 38 6.55 18.57 23.05
N VAL A 39 5.29 19.01 23.19
CA VAL A 39 4.12 18.19 22.83
C VAL A 39 4.03 18.04 21.32
N ALA A 40 4.25 19.11 20.56
CA ALA A 40 4.26 19.07 19.11
C ALA A 40 5.37 18.13 18.58
N GLY A 41 6.56 18.16 19.19
CA GLY A 41 7.66 17.25 18.90
C GLY A 41 7.33 15.79 19.22
N ALA A 42 6.82 15.52 20.42
CA ALA A 42 6.45 14.17 20.83
C ALA A 42 5.33 13.57 19.94
N LEU A 43 4.32 14.37 19.58
CA LEU A 43 3.28 13.94 18.64
C LEU A 43 3.85 13.72 17.23
N ARG A 44 4.79 14.57 16.79
CA ARG A 44 5.46 14.39 15.50
C ARG A 44 6.26 13.09 15.48
N GLU A 45 7.03 12.77 16.51
CA GLU A 45 7.80 11.51 16.61
C GLU A 45 6.89 10.27 16.69
N LEU A 46 5.80 10.35 17.45
CA LEU A 46 4.79 9.30 17.49
C LEU A 46 4.09 9.12 16.13
N SER A 47 3.98 10.20 15.34
CA SER A 47 3.37 10.18 14.01
C SER A 47 4.31 9.68 12.91
N THR A 48 5.61 10.01 12.97
CA THR A 48 6.64 9.60 12.01
C THR A 48 7.09 8.15 12.21
N GLY A 49 6.77 7.55 13.36
CA GLY A 49 6.84 6.10 13.55
C GLY A 49 8.25 5.53 13.73
N ALA A 50 9.25 6.38 14.01
CA ALA A 50 10.62 5.98 14.32
C ALA A 50 10.70 5.04 15.55
N VAL A 51 9.65 5.04 16.38
CA VAL A 51 9.57 4.23 17.60
C VAL A 51 8.22 3.49 17.68
N ARG A 52 7.81 2.83 16.59
CA ARG A 52 6.71 1.85 16.69
C ARG A 52 7.23 0.56 17.34
N PRO A 53 6.45 -0.06 18.25
CA PRO A 53 6.58 -1.49 18.47
C PRO A 53 6.34 -2.16 17.11
N GLN A 54 7.39 -2.79 16.58
CA GLN A 54 7.19 -3.96 15.73
C GLN A 54 6.36 -4.97 16.56
N ASP A 55 5.48 -5.69 15.88
CA ASP A 55 4.74 -6.84 16.42
C ASP A 55 3.54 -6.60 17.32
N LEU A 56 2.43 -6.25 16.68
CA LEU A 56 1.48 -7.31 16.34
C LEU A 56 1.21 -7.19 14.84
N SER A 57 2.05 -7.81 14.02
CA SER A 57 1.86 -7.84 12.57
C SER A 57 0.45 -8.34 12.28
N LEU A 58 -0.37 -7.50 11.64
CA LEU A 58 -1.73 -7.87 11.23
C LEU A 58 -1.69 -9.15 10.36
N GLY A 59 -0.52 -9.46 9.78
CA GLY A 59 -0.11 -10.72 9.16
C GLY A 59 -0.52 -12.00 9.89
N HIS A 60 -0.40 -12.04 11.22
CA HIS A 60 -0.67 -13.26 12.01
C HIS A 60 -2.16 -13.56 12.22
N TYR A 61 -3.03 -12.57 12.06
CA TYR A 61 -4.46 -12.77 12.26
C TYR A 61 -5.08 -13.44 11.04
N THR A 62 -6.00 -14.38 11.27
CA THR A 62 -6.82 -14.93 10.19
C THR A 62 -7.68 -13.83 9.56
N THR A 63 -8.04 -13.99 8.29
CA THR A 63 -8.89 -13.01 7.59
C THR A 63 -10.25 -12.81 8.27
N GLY A 64 -10.83 -13.86 8.85
CA GLY A 64 -12.05 -13.77 9.65
C GLY A 64 -11.87 -12.90 10.89
N ARG A 65 -10.73 -13.06 11.59
CA ARG A 65 -10.40 -12.27 12.78
C ARG A 65 -10.14 -10.80 12.46
N LEU A 66 -9.46 -10.51 11.35
CA LEU A 66 -9.30 -9.12 10.86
C LEU A 66 -10.64 -8.46 10.56
N ARG A 67 -11.60 -9.16 9.93
CA ARG A 67 -12.94 -8.62 9.69
C ARG A 67 -13.73 -8.37 10.96
N ALA A 68 -13.63 -9.27 11.94
CA ALA A 68 -14.25 -9.06 13.25
C ALA A 68 -13.68 -7.82 13.94
N MET A 69 -12.34 -7.70 13.98
CA MET A 69 -11.66 -6.53 14.53
C MET A 69 -12.03 -5.22 13.82
N ALA A 70 -12.16 -5.22 12.48
CA ALA A 70 -12.55 -4.02 11.75
C ALA A 70 -13.94 -3.49 12.18
N ARG A 71 -14.89 -4.39 12.47
CA ARG A 71 -16.25 -4.03 12.93
C ARG A 71 -16.28 -3.45 14.34
N GLU A 72 -15.32 -3.82 15.18
CA GLU A 72 -15.17 -3.23 16.52
C GLU A 72 -14.75 -1.75 16.44
N HIS A 73 -14.09 -1.34 15.36
CA HIS A 73 -13.65 0.04 15.14
C HIS A 73 -14.74 0.94 14.53
N THR A 74 -15.89 1.03 15.21
CA THR A 74 -17.06 1.82 14.82
C THR A 74 -17.47 2.82 15.92
N GLY A 75 -18.33 3.78 15.59
CA GLY A 75 -18.91 4.75 16.52
C GLY A 75 -19.20 6.10 15.87
N GLU A 76 -19.97 6.94 16.56
CA GLU A 76 -20.26 8.32 16.18
C GLU A 76 -19.44 9.27 17.06
N GLY A 77 -18.70 10.20 16.46
CA GLY A 77 -17.77 11.10 17.17
C GLY A 77 -16.52 10.42 17.75
N ARG A 78 -16.59 9.18 18.23
CA ARG A 78 -15.44 8.42 18.75
C ARG A 78 -15.53 6.92 18.41
N CYS A 79 -14.39 6.32 18.07
CA CYS A 79 -14.25 4.88 17.90
C CYS A 79 -14.37 4.16 19.26
N ARG A 80 -15.33 3.24 19.38
CA ARG A 80 -15.59 2.47 20.62
C ARG A 80 -14.41 1.58 21.04
N ARG A 81 -13.62 1.09 20.08
CA ARG A 81 -12.51 0.18 20.35
C ARG A 81 -11.18 0.84 20.74
N CYS A 82 -10.77 1.91 20.06
CA CYS A 82 -9.47 2.55 20.31
C CYS A 82 -9.57 4.00 20.80
N GLY A 83 -10.78 4.51 21.03
CA GLY A 83 -11.00 5.85 21.53
C GLY A 83 -10.67 6.98 20.56
N PHE A 84 -10.34 6.68 19.29
CA PHE A 84 -10.03 7.69 18.28
C PHE A 84 -11.22 8.63 18.05
N VAL A 85 -11.01 9.95 18.11
CA VAL A 85 -12.06 10.95 17.89
C VAL A 85 -12.15 11.26 16.40
N TYR A 86 -13.34 11.12 15.84
CA TYR A 86 -13.61 11.47 14.45
C TYR A 86 -13.71 12.99 14.33
N SER A 87 -13.00 13.56 13.37
CA SER A 87 -13.08 14.98 13.00
C SER A 87 -13.65 15.11 11.59
N GLY A 88 -14.08 16.32 11.20
CA GLY A 88 -14.67 16.57 9.88
C GLY A 88 -13.82 16.06 8.71
N GLN A 89 -12.49 16.10 8.86
CA GLN A 89 -11.51 15.60 7.89
C GLN A 89 -11.21 14.10 8.03
N VAL A 90 -11.35 13.51 9.23
CA VAL A 90 -11.00 12.12 9.50
C VAL A 90 -12.20 11.35 10.04
N ARG A 91 -13.00 10.84 9.10
CA ARG A 91 -14.22 10.06 9.38
C ARG A 91 -13.98 8.55 9.59
N LEU A 92 -12.72 8.09 9.49
CA LEU A 92 -12.36 6.68 9.58
C LEU A 92 -11.28 6.46 10.62
N CYS A 93 -11.47 5.44 11.44
CA CYS A 93 -10.53 5.06 12.48
C CYS A 93 -9.19 4.65 11.84
N PRO A 94 -8.04 5.21 12.26
CA PRO A 94 -6.72 4.85 11.71
C PRO A 94 -6.41 3.36 11.79
N THR A 95 -6.84 2.69 12.87
CA THR A 95 -6.67 1.24 13.05
C THR A 95 -7.56 0.46 12.09
N SER A 96 -8.83 0.86 11.94
CA SER A 96 -9.73 0.28 10.93
C SER A 96 -9.17 0.40 9.52
N ARG A 97 -8.59 1.56 9.17
CA ARG A 97 -7.92 1.77 7.88
C ARG A 97 -6.74 0.82 7.66
N ARG A 98 -5.92 0.56 8.69
CA ARG A 98 -4.81 -0.40 8.57
C ARG A 98 -5.30 -1.84 8.40
N ILE A 99 -6.35 -2.23 9.12
CA ILE A 99 -6.97 -3.55 8.95
C ILE A 99 -7.57 -3.69 7.55
N ALA A 100 -8.21 -2.64 7.03
CA ALA A 100 -8.73 -2.60 5.67
C ALA A 100 -7.60 -2.76 4.63
N ALA A 101 -6.50 -2.02 4.77
CA ALA A 101 -5.33 -2.15 3.89
C ALA A 101 -4.74 -3.57 3.93
N GLU A 102 -4.66 -4.21 5.10
CA GLU A 102 -4.20 -5.61 5.21
C GLU A 102 -5.19 -6.62 4.59
N LEU A 103 -6.50 -6.36 4.67
CA LEU A 103 -7.50 -7.18 3.98
C LEU A 103 -7.44 -6.99 2.46
N GLU A 104 -7.06 -5.79 2.00
CA GLU A 104 -6.86 -5.44 0.59
C GLU A 104 -5.62 -6.12 0.01
N THR A 105 -4.48 -6.11 0.70
CA THR A 105 -3.26 -6.83 0.27
C THR A 105 -3.48 -8.33 0.16
N ARG A 106 -4.36 -8.90 1.01
CA ARG A 106 -4.77 -10.31 0.93
C ARG A 106 -5.76 -10.60 -0.20
N GLY A 107 -6.18 -9.57 -0.92
CA GLY A 107 -7.20 -9.65 -1.97
C GLY A 107 -8.53 -10.16 -1.44
N LYS A 108 -8.84 -10.01 -0.14
CA LYS A 108 -10.07 -10.53 0.51
C LYS A 108 -10.87 -9.44 1.23
N ALA A 109 -10.59 -8.16 0.98
CA ALA A 109 -11.44 -7.08 1.41
C ALA A 109 -12.81 -7.21 0.71
N PRO A 110 -13.93 -7.24 1.45
CA PRO A 110 -15.24 -6.97 0.87
C PRO A 110 -15.17 -5.63 0.14
N ALA A 111 -15.90 -5.52 -0.97
CA ALA A 111 -16.10 -4.26 -1.66
C ALA A 111 -16.62 -3.22 -0.65
N THR A 112 -15.73 -2.38 -0.13
CA THR A 112 -16.10 -1.26 0.73
C THR A 112 -17.03 -0.36 -0.05
N GLN A 113 -18.14 -0.01 0.60
CA GLN A 113 -19.34 0.62 0.04
C GLN A 113 -19.03 1.67 -1.04
N PRO A 114 -19.79 1.68 -2.16
CA PRO A 114 -19.66 2.73 -3.15
C PRO A 114 -19.99 4.07 -2.48
N ARG A 115 -19.10 5.05 -2.60
CA ARG A 115 -19.52 6.46 -2.49
C ARG A 115 -20.38 6.75 -3.72
N THR A 116 -21.42 7.55 -3.57
CA THR A 116 -22.27 7.99 -4.69
C THR A 116 -21.38 8.53 -5.81
N GLY A 117 -21.46 7.94 -7.01
CA GLY A 117 -20.64 8.31 -8.17
C GLY A 117 -19.22 7.70 -8.23
N GLN A 118 -18.82 6.82 -7.30
CA GLN A 118 -17.54 6.09 -7.37
C GLN A 118 -17.77 4.59 -7.60
N GLY A 119 -17.13 4.06 -8.65
CA GLY A 119 -17.19 2.63 -8.96
C GLY A 119 -16.56 1.79 -7.86
N LEU A 120 -17.01 0.54 -7.70
CA LEU A 120 -16.44 -0.39 -6.72
C LEU A 120 -14.94 -0.64 -6.91
N CYS A 121 -14.42 -0.34 -8.11
CA CYS A 121 -13.02 -0.42 -8.47
C CYS A 121 -12.18 0.83 -8.14
N ALA A 122 -12.81 1.96 -7.80
CA ALA A 122 -12.13 3.22 -7.54
C ALA A 122 -11.14 3.09 -6.36
N GLY A 123 -9.89 3.52 -6.57
CA GLY A 123 -8.82 3.44 -5.57
C GLY A 123 -8.20 2.05 -5.34
N LYS A 124 -8.66 1.01 -6.05
CA LYS A 124 -8.24 -0.40 -5.83
C LYS A 124 -7.26 -0.90 -6.89
N GLY A 125 -6.37 -0.03 -7.39
CA GLY A 125 -5.58 -0.24 -8.62
C GLY A 125 -4.94 -1.62 -8.77
N SER A 126 -4.29 -2.16 -7.74
CA SER A 126 -3.61 -3.46 -7.83
C SER A 126 -4.57 -4.65 -7.98
N GLY A 127 -5.75 -4.61 -7.36
CA GLY A 127 -6.75 -5.68 -7.41
C GLY A 127 -7.43 -5.85 -8.77
N TRP A 128 -7.36 -4.83 -9.63
CA TRP A 128 -7.92 -4.81 -10.99
C TRP A 128 -6.86 -4.96 -12.08
N THR A 129 -5.59 -5.09 -11.69
CA THR A 129 -4.48 -5.37 -12.61
C THR A 129 -4.19 -6.86 -12.68
N VAL A 130 -3.88 -7.33 -13.89
CA VAL A 130 -3.58 -8.73 -14.19
C VAL A 130 -2.08 -9.00 -13.94
N THR A 131 -1.59 -8.67 -12.74
CA THR A 131 -0.18 -8.82 -12.34
C THR A 131 0.11 -10.16 -11.64
N SER A 132 -0.90 -10.73 -10.97
CA SER A 132 -0.82 -12.04 -10.32
C SER A 132 -0.99 -13.19 -11.34
N THR A 133 -0.81 -14.45 -10.92
CA THR A 133 -1.10 -15.65 -11.74
C THR A 133 -2.29 -16.44 -11.19
N LYS A 134 -3.12 -15.81 -10.34
CA LYS A 134 -4.16 -16.49 -9.58
C LYS A 134 -5.53 -16.26 -10.23
N ALA A 135 -6.03 -17.25 -10.97
CA ALA A 135 -7.37 -17.19 -11.60
C ALA A 135 -8.47 -16.82 -10.59
N ALA A 136 -8.45 -17.39 -9.39
CA ALA A 136 -9.42 -17.10 -8.34
C ALA A 136 -9.45 -15.63 -7.88
N ALA A 137 -8.34 -14.89 -8.01
CA ALA A 137 -8.33 -13.45 -7.72
C ALA A 137 -9.02 -12.67 -8.85
N TRP A 138 -8.72 -13.02 -10.10
CA TRP A 138 -9.32 -12.40 -11.28
C TRP A 138 -10.82 -12.64 -11.38
N LYS A 139 -11.29 -13.88 -11.20
CA LYS A 139 -12.72 -14.20 -11.20
C LYS A 139 -13.50 -13.42 -10.14
N ARG A 140 -12.89 -13.21 -8.97
CA ARG A 140 -13.50 -12.38 -7.91
C ARG A 140 -13.56 -10.90 -8.28
N ALA A 141 -12.53 -10.37 -8.94
CA ALA A 141 -12.57 -9.01 -9.45
C ALA A 141 -13.64 -8.86 -10.55
N MET A 142 -13.73 -9.79 -11.50
CA MET A 142 -14.77 -9.82 -12.53
C MET A 142 -16.18 -9.84 -11.91
N ALA A 143 -16.43 -10.74 -10.94
CA ALA A 143 -17.71 -10.81 -10.22
C ALA A 143 -18.00 -9.56 -9.37
N ALA A 144 -16.98 -8.91 -8.81
CA ALA A 144 -17.16 -7.63 -8.13
C ALA A 144 -17.51 -6.50 -9.10
N CYS A 145 -17.06 -6.58 -10.35
CA CYS A 145 -17.40 -5.63 -11.40
C CYS A 145 -18.87 -5.79 -11.85
N SER A 146 -19.35 -7.03 -12.00
CA SER A 146 -20.71 -7.29 -12.46
C SER A 146 -21.79 -6.84 -11.50
N VAL A 147 -21.46 -6.63 -10.22
CA VAL A 147 -22.38 -6.07 -9.21
C VAL A 147 -22.13 -4.57 -8.96
N CYS A 148 -21.31 -3.92 -9.79
CA CYS A 148 -21.02 -2.50 -9.66
C CYS A 148 -22.20 -1.66 -10.19
N PRO A 149 -22.72 -0.67 -9.44
CA PRO A 149 -23.81 0.18 -9.91
C PRO A 149 -23.44 1.05 -11.12
N LEU A 150 -22.15 1.23 -11.40
CA LEU A 150 -21.65 1.95 -12.58
C LEU A 150 -21.30 1.01 -13.76
N LEU A 151 -21.70 -0.26 -13.71
CA LEU A 151 -21.31 -1.24 -14.73
C LEU A 151 -21.71 -0.79 -16.14
N ALA A 152 -22.98 -0.41 -16.35
CA ALA A 152 -23.48 0.01 -17.66
C ALA A 152 -22.67 1.19 -18.24
N GLN A 153 -22.34 2.18 -17.41
CA GLN A 153 -21.51 3.32 -17.85
C GLN A 153 -20.08 2.88 -18.18
N CYS A 154 -19.50 1.97 -17.39
CA CYS A 154 -18.18 1.41 -17.67
C CYS A 154 -18.16 0.57 -18.96
N GLU A 155 -19.23 -0.14 -19.28
CA GLU A 155 -19.38 -0.90 -20.53
C GLU A 155 -19.40 0.05 -21.73
N THR A 156 -20.25 1.09 -21.71
CA THR A 156 -20.30 2.08 -22.80
C THR A 156 -18.93 2.74 -23.03
N GLN A 157 -18.30 3.23 -21.95
CA GLN A 157 -16.97 3.85 -22.06
C GLN A 157 -15.89 2.88 -22.55
N LEU A 158 -16.00 1.58 -22.21
CA LEU A 158 -15.08 0.57 -22.68
C LEU A 158 -15.27 0.32 -24.19
N GLU A 159 -16.50 0.17 -24.65
CA GLU A 159 -16.81 -0.03 -26.07
C GLU A 159 -16.36 1.17 -26.91
N ASP A 160 -16.61 2.40 -26.46
CA ASP A 160 -16.15 3.61 -27.15
C ASP A 160 -14.61 3.62 -27.28
N ARG A 161 -13.90 3.22 -26.23
CA ARG A 161 -12.43 3.10 -26.23
C ARG A 161 -11.95 2.01 -27.18
N LEU A 162 -12.61 0.87 -27.21
CA LEU A 162 -12.25 -0.23 -28.10
C LEU A 162 -12.52 0.14 -29.57
N ALA A 163 -13.64 0.80 -29.86
CA ALA A 163 -14.01 1.30 -31.18
C ALA A 163 -13.03 2.35 -31.70
N THR A 164 -12.50 3.21 -30.83
CA THR A 164 -11.44 4.18 -31.16
C THR A 164 -10.03 3.57 -31.24
N GLY A 165 -9.90 2.25 -31.05
CA GLY A 165 -8.63 1.52 -31.15
C GLY A 165 -7.75 1.61 -29.90
N VAL A 166 -8.26 2.17 -28.78
CA VAL A 166 -7.54 2.24 -27.51
C VAL A 166 -7.50 0.85 -26.87
N LYS A 167 -6.30 0.26 -26.82
CA LYS A 167 -6.09 -1.07 -26.22
C LYS A 167 -6.04 -1.00 -24.70
N VAL A 168 -6.96 -1.69 -24.04
CA VAL A 168 -6.90 -1.97 -22.61
C VAL A 168 -5.97 -3.16 -22.39
N ARG A 169 -4.90 -3.00 -21.61
CA ARG A 169 -3.90 -4.05 -21.39
C ARG A 169 -3.79 -4.40 -19.92
N GLU A 170 -3.69 -5.69 -19.62
CA GLU A 170 -3.44 -6.23 -18.27
C GLU A 170 -4.39 -5.70 -17.19
N GLN A 171 -5.65 -5.48 -17.55
CA GLN A 171 -6.65 -4.90 -16.67
C GLN A 171 -7.94 -5.70 -16.70
N ILE A 172 -8.69 -5.62 -15.60
CA ILE A 172 -10.07 -6.08 -15.50
C ILE A 172 -10.96 -4.84 -15.45
N ILE A 173 -11.79 -4.67 -16.46
CA ILE A 173 -12.69 -3.51 -16.61
C ILE A 173 -14.05 -3.99 -17.11
N ALA A 174 -15.14 -3.43 -16.57
CA ALA A 174 -16.51 -3.82 -16.91
C ALA A 174 -16.75 -5.35 -16.87
N GLY A 175 -16.18 -6.04 -15.87
CA GLY A 175 -16.31 -7.49 -15.73
C GLY A 175 -15.47 -8.32 -16.71
N ARG A 176 -14.74 -7.69 -17.63
CA ARG A 176 -13.95 -8.34 -18.69
C ARG A 176 -12.46 -8.30 -18.37
N LEU A 177 -11.75 -9.38 -18.68
CA LEU A 177 -10.31 -9.50 -18.43
C LEU A 177 -9.53 -9.30 -19.72
N PHE A 178 -8.51 -8.43 -19.69
CA PHE A 178 -7.66 -8.17 -20.84
C PHE A 178 -6.23 -8.71 -20.65
N THR A 179 -5.71 -9.33 -21.70
CA THR A 179 -4.34 -9.82 -21.80
C THR A 179 -3.33 -8.67 -21.96
N VAL A 180 -2.03 -9.01 -21.97
CA VAL A 180 -0.94 -8.06 -22.24
C VAL A 180 -1.04 -7.44 -23.64
N THR A 181 -1.54 -8.19 -24.61
CA THR A 181 -1.72 -7.72 -25.99
C THR A 181 -3.01 -6.91 -26.18
N GLY A 182 -3.83 -6.83 -25.14
CA GLY A 182 -5.13 -6.17 -25.15
C GLY A 182 -6.26 -6.98 -25.78
N ARG A 183 -6.06 -8.30 -25.96
CA ARG A 183 -7.17 -9.21 -26.25
C ARG A 183 -7.96 -9.52 -24.98
N GLU A 184 -9.26 -9.62 -25.12
CA GLU A 184 -10.13 -10.11 -24.06
C GLU A 184 -9.93 -11.61 -23.82
N VAL A 185 -10.07 -12.02 -22.56
CA VAL A 185 -10.16 -13.42 -22.13
C VAL A 185 -11.57 -13.65 -21.62
N GLU A 186 -12.30 -14.54 -22.27
CA GLU A 186 -13.63 -14.97 -21.84
C GLU A 186 -13.58 -15.61 -20.45
N ALA A 187 -14.69 -15.51 -19.71
CA ALA A 187 -14.80 -16.02 -18.34
C ALA A 187 -14.45 -17.52 -18.23
N ALA A 188 -14.82 -18.34 -19.22
CA ALA A 188 -14.49 -19.76 -19.28
C ALA A 188 -12.97 -20.01 -19.48
N GLY A 189 -12.28 -19.11 -20.17
CA GLY A 189 -10.85 -19.21 -20.48
C GLY A 189 -9.91 -18.70 -19.38
N VAL A 190 -10.44 -18.08 -18.31
CA VAL A 190 -9.64 -17.43 -17.26
C VAL A 190 -8.67 -18.39 -16.56
N ASP A 191 -9.10 -19.62 -16.28
CA ASP A 191 -8.24 -20.61 -15.61
C ASP A 191 -7.09 -21.06 -16.53
N ALA A 192 -7.39 -21.36 -17.80
CA ALA A 192 -6.40 -21.74 -18.79
C ALA A 192 -5.37 -20.62 -18.99
N PHE A 193 -5.83 -19.36 -19.04
CA PHE A 193 -4.97 -18.19 -19.14
C PHE A 193 -4.05 -18.05 -17.92
N ALA A 194 -4.56 -18.26 -16.70
CA ALA A 194 -3.74 -18.21 -15.49
C ALA A 194 -2.63 -19.28 -15.49
N VAL A 195 -2.96 -20.51 -15.91
CA VAL A 195 -2.00 -21.61 -16.03
C VAL A 195 -0.94 -21.29 -17.07
N ALA A 196 -1.33 -20.84 -18.27
CA ALA A 196 -0.40 -20.47 -19.34
C ALA A 196 0.57 -19.38 -18.88
N ARG A 197 0.05 -18.32 -18.22
CA ARG A 197 0.84 -17.22 -17.69
C ARG A 197 1.83 -17.68 -16.61
N GLY A 198 1.40 -18.59 -15.73
CA GLY A 198 2.26 -19.20 -14.70
C GLY A 198 3.41 -20.01 -15.29
N ARG A 199 3.16 -20.78 -16.36
CA ARG A 199 4.19 -21.55 -17.08
C ARG A 199 5.24 -20.64 -17.73
N THR A 200 4.83 -19.52 -18.35
CA THR A 200 5.76 -18.54 -18.92
C THR A 200 6.69 -17.91 -17.88
N LYS A 201 6.19 -17.56 -16.68
CA LYS A 201 7.04 -17.04 -15.59
C LYS A 201 8.08 -18.07 -15.13
N LYS A 202 7.69 -19.33 -15.00
CA LYS A 202 8.62 -20.42 -14.64
C LYS A 202 9.71 -20.61 -15.71
N LYS A 203 9.34 -20.57 -17.00
CA LYS A 203 10.30 -20.66 -18.11
C LYS A 203 11.28 -19.48 -18.17
N GLN A 204 10.83 -18.27 -17.82
CA GLN A 204 11.70 -17.10 -17.72
C GLN A 204 12.65 -17.18 -16.51
N GLN A 205 12.21 -17.70 -15.37
CA GLN A 205 13.07 -17.94 -14.21
C GLN A 205 14.07 -19.08 -14.42
N GLN A 206 13.73 -20.05 -15.28
CA GLN A 206 14.60 -21.19 -15.62
C GLN A 206 15.56 -20.92 -16.79
N LYS A 207 15.50 -19.74 -17.44
CA LYS A 207 16.54 -19.36 -18.39
C LYS A 207 17.84 -19.20 -17.60
N PRO A 208 18.89 -20.01 -17.84
CA PRO A 208 20.13 -19.90 -17.09
C PRO A 208 20.62 -18.47 -17.23
N ARG A 209 20.84 -17.80 -16.09
CA ARG A 209 21.65 -16.60 -16.05
C ARG A 209 22.99 -16.99 -16.68
N ALA A 210 23.37 -16.35 -17.78
CA ALA A 210 24.63 -16.63 -18.45
C ALA A 210 25.74 -16.70 -17.38
N PRO A 211 26.64 -17.70 -17.44
CA PRO A 211 27.72 -17.79 -16.47
C PRO A 211 28.50 -16.47 -16.50
N ILE A 212 28.63 -15.86 -15.33
CA ILE A 212 29.57 -14.77 -15.13
C ILE A 212 30.95 -15.35 -15.50
N PRO A 213 31.68 -14.80 -16.49
CA PRO A 213 33.02 -15.27 -16.78
C PRO A 213 33.85 -15.13 -15.50
N ALA A 214 34.49 -16.23 -15.10
CA ALA A 214 35.35 -16.26 -13.92
C ALA A 214 36.44 -15.18 -14.06
N PRO A 215 36.77 -14.44 -12.98
CA PRO A 215 37.90 -13.52 -13.04
C PRO A 215 39.17 -14.31 -13.32
N ALA A 216 39.87 -13.93 -14.39
CA ALA A 216 41.14 -14.50 -14.77
C ALA A 216 42.11 -14.43 -13.59
N ALA A 217 42.79 -15.55 -13.33
CA ALA A 217 43.83 -15.64 -12.32
C ALA A 217 44.92 -14.58 -12.59
N THR A 218 45.17 -13.74 -11.60
CA THR A 218 46.31 -12.83 -11.54
C THR A 218 47.62 -13.59 -11.68
N PRO A 219 48.52 -13.26 -12.62
CA PRO A 219 49.89 -13.76 -12.60
C PRO A 219 50.72 -13.02 -11.53
N ALA A 220 51.72 -13.74 -11.01
CA ALA A 220 52.63 -13.34 -9.94
C ALA A 220 53.46 -12.06 -10.25
N PRO A 221 54.04 -11.39 -9.22
CA PRO A 221 54.58 -10.04 -9.38
C PRO A 221 55.99 -10.05 -10.00
N ALA A 222 56.17 -9.37 -11.13
CA ALA A 222 57.48 -9.04 -11.66
C ALA A 222 57.86 -7.60 -11.25
N ARG A 223 58.97 -7.47 -10.52
CA ARG A 223 59.68 -6.21 -10.24
C ARG A 223 60.24 -5.65 -11.55
N GLN A 224 60.10 -4.35 -11.79
CA GLN A 224 61.06 -3.48 -12.50
C GLN A 224 60.50 -2.04 -12.52
N LEU A 225 61.09 -1.13 -11.73
CA LEU A 225 62.22 -0.24 -12.06
C LEU A 225 61.79 0.94 -12.94
N ALA A 226 61.75 2.12 -12.31
CA ALA A 226 61.60 3.41 -12.95
C ALA A 226 62.80 3.71 -13.85
N LEU A 227 62.52 4.15 -15.08
CA LEU A 227 63.46 4.79 -15.98
C LEU A 227 62.69 5.94 -16.63
N PHE A 228 62.91 7.15 -16.11
CA PHE A 228 62.67 8.37 -16.87
C PHE A 228 63.86 8.50 -17.83
N GLU A 229 63.58 8.33 -19.12
CA GLU A 229 64.36 8.93 -20.19
C GLU A 229 64.02 10.44 -20.22
N ASP A 230 65.04 11.29 -20.23
CA ASP A 230 65.36 12.08 -21.42
C ASP A 230 66.58 12.96 -21.16
N GLY A 231 67.57 12.82 -22.03
CA GLY A 231 68.79 13.61 -22.05
C GLY A 231 68.80 14.65 -23.16
N VAL A 232 69.90 15.42 -23.17
CA VAL A 232 70.37 16.41 -24.16
C VAL A 232 69.69 17.79 -24.03
N ALA A 233 70.38 18.90 -23.75
CA ALA A 233 71.79 19.27 -23.91
C ALA A 233 72.28 20.18 -22.76
#